data_AF-A0A0B5I556-F1
#
_entry.id   AF-A0A0B5I556-F1
#
_cell.length_a   1.000
_cell.length_b   1.000
_cell.length_c   1.000
_cell.angle_alpha   90.00
_cell.angle_beta   90.00
_cell.angle_gamma   90.00
#
_symmetry.space_group_name_H-M   'P 1'
#
loop_
_entity.id
_entity.type
_entity.pdbx_description
1 polymer ?
#
loop_
_entity_poly.entity_id
_entity_poly.type
_entity_poly.pdbx_seq_one_letter_code
_entity_poly.pdbx_strand_id
1 'polypeptide(L)'
;MTVDEGARTVAPGRAAQELELRRDEFRLAVQLGLVRTVPAGEGDRRRVERCELDRLRAAPDFPAGLRERVRAVGTREAAALLGITADRFTRLARTGHLSPVRFSLNRYRAVVWMYLAQEVVEFGLTCPALLTGRLPLELRERLAAHEDRRPRNWRARRLGLLLRAGEDPWARAAAIASLLDPVQVAEVVDDPYERSHLDRLRPPPPPGMPVPAVAREIAERLTRADDPDEILWHRLSLALALDEARAERQAPHPGETRATGIASHTPPAPPGSSTPAAPAATATVREARAPAVRVPAVRVAAVRIPPVPVPAVEGVVVPVSTVPVPVVEGAAVPVPAVLVPTLRSAAADRPPGRPVRTRLLERLRRGRATGARRPRRRRRPVAWP
;
A
#
# COMPACT_ATOMS: atom_id res chain seq x y z
N MET A 1 -5.94 -2.16 -38.35
CA MET A 1 -4.47 -2.07 -38.34
C MET A 1 -3.99 -2.16 -36.90
N THR A 2 -3.68 -3.37 -36.43
CA THR A 2 -3.12 -3.67 -35.11
C THR A 2 -1.61 -3.66 -35.24
N VAL A 3 -0.99 -2.49 -35.03
CA VAL A 3 0.47 -2.37 -34.99
C VAL A 3 0.96 -3.00 -33.69
N ASP A 4 1.30 -4.29 -33.78
CA ASP A 4 2.32 -5.00 -33.01
C ASP A 4 2.62 -4.48 -31.58
N GLU A 5 1.68 -4.69 -30.65
CA GLU A 5 1.94 -4.51 -29.21
C GLU A 5 3.04 -5.48 -28.70
N GLY A 6 3.32 -6.56 -29.45
CA GLY A 6 4.39 -7.49 -29.19
C GLY A 6 5.79 -6.90 -29.40
N ALA A 7 5.97 -6.01 -30.39
CA ALA A 7 7.26 -5.37 -30.68
C ALA A 7 7.65 -4.27 -29.68
N ARG A 8 6.69 -3.67 -28.96
CA ARG A 8 6.97 -2.58 -28.02
C ARG A 8 7.31 -3.06 -26.61
N THR A 9 6.98 -4.30 -26.27
CA THR A 9 7.13 -4.82 -24.90
C THR A 9 8.08 -6.02 -24.81
N VAL A 10 9.06 -5.90 -23.92
CA VAL A 10 10.12 -6.90 -23.71
C VAL A 10 9.78 -7.77 -22.49
N ALA A 11 10.00 -9.08 -22.63
CA ALA A 11 9.82 -10.02 -21.54
C ALA A 11 10.84 -9.77 -20.40
N PRO A 12 10.47 -9.98 -19.11
CA PRO A 12 11.33 -9.69 -17.96
C PRO A 12 12.74 -10.29 -18.03
N GLY A 13 12.87 -11.52 -18.54
CA GLY A 13 14.18 -12.18 -18.66
C GLY A 13 15.10 -11.48 -19.66
N ARG A 14 14.55 -11.03 -20.80
CA ARG A 14 15.29 -10.27 -21.80
C ARG A 14 15.57 -8.86 -21.31
N ALA A 15 14.61 -8.20 -20.66
CA ALA A 15 14.79 -6.89 -20.04
C ALA A 15 15.92 -6.90 -18.98
N ALA A 16 16.00 -7.94 -18.15
CA ALA A 16 17.09 -8.09 -17.17
C ALA A 16 18.47 -8.18 -17.83
N GLN A 17 18.61 -8.98 -18.90
CA GLN A 17 19.85 -9.07 -19.67
C GLN A 17 20.21 -7.71 -20.29
N GLU A 18 19.21 -7.02 -20.84
CA GLU A 18 19.36 -5.75 -21.53
C GLU A 18 19.73 -4.58 -20.61
N LEU A 19 19.32 -4.64 -19.34
CA LEU A 19 19.72 -3.73 -18.27
C LEU A 19 20.96 -4.21 -17.52
N GLU A 20 21.55 -5.32 -17.95
CA GLU A 20 22.66 -6.01 -17.30
C GLU A 20 22.46 -6.26 -15.79
N LEU A 21 21.25 -6.60 -15.40
CA LEU A 21 20.88 -6.92 -14.02
C LEU A 21 20.72 -8.43 -13.84
N ARG A 22 21.09 -8.94 -12.67
CA ARG A 22 20.73 -10.31 -12.26
C ARG A 22 19.21 -10.40 -12.11
N ARG A 23 18.66 -11.62 -12.21
CA ARG A 23 17.20 -11.84 -12.11
C ARG A 23 16.59 -11.26 -10.82
N ASP A 24 17.29 -11.39 -9.68
CA ASP A 24 16.80 -10.87 -8.41
C ASP A 24 16.99 -9.35 -8.27
N GLU A 25 18.05 -8.79 -8.85
CA GLU A 25 18.26 -7.34 -8.94
C GLU A 25 17.19 -6.68 -9.82
N PHE A 26 16.86 -7.30 -10.96
CA PHE A 26 15.78 -6.83 -11.82
C PHE A 26 14.42 -6.87 -11.11
N ARG A 27 14.11 -7.97 -10.42
CA ARG A 27 12.88 -8.06 -9.60
C ARG A 27 12.83 -6.96 -8.54
N LEU A 28 13.95 -6.68 -7.89
CA LEU A 28 14.06 -5.62 -6.91
C LEU A 28 13.91 -4.23 -7.56
N ALA A 29 14.48 -4.02 -8.74
CA ALA A 29 14.33 -2.78 -9.51
C ALA A 29 12.86 -2.47 -9.84
N VAL A 30 12.11 -3.49 -10.27
CA VAL A 30 10.68 -3.39 -10.53
C VAL A 30 9.92 -3.09 -9.23
N GLN A 31 10.23 -3.80 -8.13
CA GLN A 31 9.57 -3.57 -6.85
C GLN A 31 9.78 -2.16 -6.32
N LEU A 32 11.00 -1.62 -6.44
CA LEU A 32 11.36 -0.26 -6.04
C LEU A 32 10.79 0.81 -6.98
N GLY A 33 10.18 0.44 -8.10
CA GLY A 33 9.65 1.36 -9.11
C GLY A 33 10.74 2.01 -9.98
N LEU A 34 11.97 1.49 -9.94
CA LEU A 34 13.07 1.96 -10.79
C LEU A 34 12.91 1.53 -12.25
N VAL A 35 12.29 0.37 -12.47
CA VAL A 35 11.91 -0.15 -13.78
C VAL A 35 10.39 -0.20 -13.83
N ARG A 36 9.80 0.61 -14.71
CA ARG A 36 8.35 0.59 -14.93
C ARG A 36 7.92 -0.63 -15.75
N THR A 37 6.79 -1.23 -15.38
CA THR A 37 6.25 -2.39 -16.08
C THR A 37 4.79 -2.18 -16.44
N VAL A 38 4.39 -2.76 -17.57
CA VAL A 38 3.02 -2.75 -18.08
C VAL A 38 2.39 -4.14 -17.95
N PRO A 39 1.08 -4.25 -17.66
CA PRO A 39 0.39 -5.54 -17.75
C PRO A 39 0.45 -6.06 -19.19
N ALA A 40 0.70 -7.36 -19.37
CA ALA A 40 0.67 -8.00 -20.68
C ALA A 40 -0.36 -9.12 -20.72
N GLY A 41 -1.51 -8.82 -21.35
CA GLY A 41 -2.62 -9.75 -21.54
C GLY A 41 -3.46 -10.01 -20.28
N GLU A 42 -4.36 -11.00 -20.36
CA GLU A 42 -5.15 -11.51 -19.24
C GLU A 42 -4.26 -12.36 -18.30
N GLY A 43 -3.57 -11.69 -17.37
CA GLY A 43 -2.80 -12.34 -16.30
C GLY A 43 -1.80 -11.40 -15.63
N ASP A 44 -1.20 -11.83 -14.51
CA ASP A 44 -0.18 -11.06 -13.76
C ASP A 44 1.21 -11.03 -14.46
N ARG A 45 1.23 -11.22 -15.79
CA ARG A 45 2.47 -11.18 -16.57
C ARG A 45 2.80 -9.72 -16.87
N ARG A 46 3.73 -9.15 -16.11
CA ARG A 46 4.26 -7.81 -16.34
C ARG A 46 5.38 -7.84 -17.39
N ARG A 47 5.36 -6.90 -18.35
CA ARG A 47 6.42 -6.67 -19.35
C ARG A 47 7.03 -5.28 -19.19
N VAL A 48 8.19 -5.06 -19.80
CA VAL A 48 8.86 -3.76 -19.80
C VAL A 48 8.73 -3.13 -21.19
N GLU A 49 8.29 -1.89 -21.26
CA GLU A 49 8.26 -1.13 -22.51
C GLU A 49 9.67 -0.90 -23.05
N ARG A 50 9.84 -0.93 -24.37
CA ARG A 50 11.15 -0.70 -25.01
C ARG A 50 11.68 0.70 -24.69
N CYS A 51 10.82 1.71 -24.72
CA CYS A 51 11.18 3.09 -24.38
C CYS A 51 11.69 3.23 -22.93
N GLU A 52 11.22 2.40 -21.99
CA GLU A 52 11.71 2.39 -20.62
C GLU A 52 13.13 1.81 -20.54
N LEU A 53 13.43 0.77 -21.33
CA LEU A 53 14.78 0.23 -21.43
C LEU A 53 15.73 1.26 -22.05
N ASP A 54 15.31 1.93 -23.11
CA ASP A 54 16.11 2.95 -23.78
C ASP A 54 16.36 4.16 -22.87
N ARG A 55 15.36 4.59 -22.09
CA ARG A 55 15.51 5.64 -21.06
C ARG A 55 16.56 5.27 -20.01
N LEU A 56 16.53 4.03 -19.51
CA LEU A 56 17.47 3.57 -18.49
C LEU A 56 18.89 3.41 -19.04
N ARG A 57 19.04 3.02 -20.30
CA ARG A 57 20.33 2.90 -21.00
C ARG A 57 20.94 4.22 -21.39
N ALA A 58 20.11 5.22 -21.70
CA ALA A 58 20.55 6.56 -22.02
C ALA A 58 21.10 7.33 -20.80
N ALA A 59 20.96 6.78 -19.58
CA ALA A 59 21.52 7.38 -18.39
C ALA A 59 23.06 7.34 -18.42
N PRO A 60 23.76 8.43 -18.06
CA PRO A 60 25.22 8.52 -18.17
C PRO A 60 25.97 7.58 -17.22
N ASP A 61 25.31 7.13 -16.16
CA ASP A 61 25.82 6.19 -15.17
C ASP A 61 25.48 4.72 -15.50
N PHE A 62 24.87 4.44 -16.65
CA PHE A 62 24.46 3.08 -17.03
C PHE A 62 25.68 2.19 -17.37
N PRO A 63 25.72 0.93 -16.89
CA PRO A 63 24.76 0.24 -16.01
C PRO A 63 25.08 0.40 -14.51
N ALA A 64 26.23 0.98 -14.16
CA ALA A 64 26.76 1.00 -12.80
C ALA A 64 25.83 1.68 -11.79
N GLY A 65 25.27 2.85 -12.12
CA GLY A 65 24.36 3.58 -11.24
C GLY A 65 23.03 2.85 -11.03
N LEU A 66 22.50 2.18 -12.05
CA LEU A 66 21.32 1.33 -11.88
C LEU A 66 21.61 0.14 -10.96
N ARG A 67 22.77 -0.51 -11.12
CA ARG A 67 23.21 -1.60 -10.24
C ARG A 67 23.37 -1.14 -8.81
N GLU A 68 23.94 0.04 -8.56
CA GLU A 68 24.11 0.57 -7.21
C GLU A 68 22.77 0.85 -6.53
N ARG A 69 21.79 1.41 -7.25
CA ARG A 69 20.43 1.65 -6.73
C ARG A 69 19.67 0.37 -6.33
N VAL A 70 20.00 -0.77 -6.93
CA VAL A 70 19.39 -2.08 -6.62
C VAL A 70 20.29 -2.98 -5.80
N ARG A 71 21.47 -2.51 -5.41
CA ARG A 71 22.46 -3.32 -4.71
C ARG A 71 21.96 -3.63 -3.30
N ALA A 72 21.56 -4.88 -3.08
CA ALA A 72 21.09 -5.37 -1.80
C ALA A 72 22.20 -6.11 -1.04
N VAL A 73 22.65 -5.53 0.07
CA VAL A 73 23.79 -5.98 0.88
C VAL A 73 23.35 -6.64 2.18
N GLY A 74 24.14 -7.60 2.66
CA GLY A 74 23.91 -8.25 3.96
C GLY A 74 24.55 -7.46 5.11
N THR A 75 24.31 -7.88 6.35
CA THR A 75 24.82 -7.22 7.58
C THR A 75 26.33 -6.92 7.54
N ARG A 76 27.16 -7.89 7.11
CA ARG A 76 28.63 -7.72 7.12
C ARG A 76 29.07 -6.66 6.12
N GLU A 77 28.54 -6.72 4.91
CA GLU A 77 28.86 -5.79 3.84
C GLU A 77 28.32 -4.39 4.15
N ALA A 78 27.10 -4.30 4.69
CA ALA A 78 26.52 -3.03 5.15
C ALA A 78 27.33 -2.38 6.28
N ALA A 79 27.85 -3.18 7.22
CA ALA A 79 28.73 -2.70 8.27
C ALA A 79 30.07 -2.18 7.70
N ALA A 80 30.62 -2.85 6.69
CA ALA A 80 31.82 -2.41 6.00
C ALA A 80 31.62 -1.09 5.26
N LEU A 81 30.46 -0.87 4.62
CA LEU A 81 30.12 0.40 3.97
C LEU A 81 30.09 1.58 4.96
N LEU A 82 29.77 1.32 6.23
CA LEU A 82 29.73 2.32 7.29
C LEU A 82 31.03 2.41 8.11
N GLY A 83 32.02 1.56 7.86
CA GLY A 83 33.23 1.48 8.66
C GLY A 83 33.00 1.06 10.12
N ILE A 84 31.95 0.27 10.40
CA ILE A 84 31.59 -0.19 11.75
C ILE A 84 31.62 -1.73 11.88
N THR A 85 31.51 -2.23 13.11
CA THR A 85 31.39 -3.67 13.36
C THR A 85 30.00 -4.19 12.98
N ALA A 86 29.93 -5.47 12.58
CA ALA A 86 28.66 -6.12 12.24
C ALA A 86 27.66 -6.18 13.41
N ASP A 87 28.17 -6.30 14.65
CA ASP A 87 27.34 -6.23 15.86
C ASP A 87 26.69 -4.84 16.01
N ARG A 88 27.48 -3.77 15.84
CA ARG A 88 26.97 -2.40 15.93
C ARG A 88 25.91 -2.16 14.85
N PHE A 89 26.18 -2.59 13.61
CA PHE A 89 25.21 -2.50 12.53
C PHE A 89 23.91 -3.24 12.87
N THR A 90 24.01 -4.45 13.42
CA THR A 90 22.83 -5.24 13.81
C THR A 90 22.01 -4.52 14.87
N ARG A 91 22.65 -3.92 15.88
CA ARG A 91 21.98 -3.09 16.89
C ARG A 91 21.26 -1.89 16.25
N LEU A 92 21.92 -1.15 15.36
CA LEU A 92 21.30 -0.03 14.66
C LEU A 92 20.12 -0.47 13.79
N ALA A 93 20.25 -1.57 13.05
CA ALA A 93 19.16 -2.09 12.23
C ALA A 93 17.94 -2.49 13.08
N ARG A 94 18.14 -3.12 14.24
CA ARG A 94 17.05 -3.48 15.17
C ARG A 94 16.28 -2.27 15.71
N THR A 95 16.95 -1.13 15.86
CA THR A 95 16.30 0.11 16.31
C THR A 95 15.39 0.74 15.23
N GLY A 96 15.47 0.30 13.97
CA GLY A 96 14.57 0.71 12.90
C GLY A 96 15.06 1.90 12.06
N HIS A 97 16.31 2.35 12.24
CA HIS A 97 16.89 3.40 11.39
C HIS A 97 17.16 2.92 9.96
N LEU A 98 17.34 1.61 9.78
CA LEU A 98 17.49 0.97 8.48
C LEU A 98 16.34 0.01 8.26
N SER A 99 15.70 0.11 7.10
CA SER A 99 14.58 -0.74 6.72
C SER A 99 15.06 -1.81 5.74
N PRO A 100 15.01 -3.10 6.09
CA PRO A 100 15.38 -4.16 5.17
C PRO A 100 14.53 -4.11 3.89
N VAL A 101 15.15 -4.43 2.75
CA VAL A 101 14.45 -4.49 1.45
C VAL A 101 13.95 -5.90 1.14
N ARG A 102 14.66 -6.92 1.61
CA ARG A 102 14.31 -8.33 1.47
C ARG A 102 14.87 -9.15 2.64
N PHE A 103 14.35 -10.34 2.81
CA PHE A 103 14.93 -11.34 3.70
C PHE A 103 15.07 -12.68 3.00
N SER A 104 15.98 -13.50 3.48
CA SER A 104 16.04 -14.93 3.17
C SER A 104 16.14 -15.74 4.46
N LEU A 105 15.83 -17.03 4.38
CA LEU A 105 16.12 -17.96 5.47
C LEU A 105 17.35 -18.77 5.09
N ASN A 106 18.33 -18.86 6.00
CA ASN A 106 19.48 -19.71 5.78
C ASN A 106 19.12 -21.21 5.97
N ARG A 107 20.10 -22.12 5.74
CA ARG A 107 19.92 -23.57 5.98
C ARG A 107 19.50 -23.92 7.42
N TYR A 108 19.79 -23.05 8.37
CA TYR A 108 19.44 -23.17 9.78
C TYR A 108 18.13 -22.47 10.15
N ARG A 109 17.40 -21.95 9.16
CA ARG A 109 16.14 -21.21 9.29
C ARG A 109 16.25 -19.87 10.02
N ALA A 110 17.45 -19.33 10.17
CA ALA A 110 17.65 -17.96 10.67
C ALA A 110 17.38 -16.94 9.56
N VAL A 111 16.80 -15.80 9.94
CA VAL A 111 16.45 -14.72 9.03
C VAL A 111 17.70 -13.91 8.69
N VAL A 112 18.02 -13.85 7.40
CA VAL A 112 19.08 -13.00 6.86
C VAL A 112 18.43 -11.79 6.20
N TRP A 113 18.60 -10.63 6.83
CA TRP A 113 18.12 -9.36 6.32
C TRP A 113 19.08 -8.77 5.31
N MET A 114 18.52 -8.20 4.23
CA MET A 114 19.27 -7.47 3.23
C MET A 114 18.79 -6.02 3.18
N TYR A 115 19.72 -5.10 3.00
CA TYR A 115 19.51 -3.66 2.99
C TYR A 115 19.96 -3.08 1.66
N LEU A 116 19.39 -1.96 1.23
CA LEU A 116 19.91 -1.26 0.05
C LEU A 116 21.23 -0.58 0.41
N ALA A 117 22.27 -0.79 -0.40
CA ALA A 117 23.59 -0.22 -0.19
C ALA A 117 23.51 1.32 -0.12
N GLN A 118 22.76 1.92 -1.03
CA GLN A 118 22.55 3.37 -1.07
C GLN A 118 21.94 3.90 0.24
N GLU A 119 20.89 3.26 0.76
CA GLU A 119 20.25 3.70 2.02
C GLU A 119 21.17 3.53 3.23
N VAL A 120 22.04 2.52 3.20
CA VAL A 120 23.07 2.31 4.23
C VAL A 120 24.09 3.45 4.19
N VAL A 121 24.60 3.80 3.00
CA VAL A 121 25.54 4.91 2.85
C VAL A 121 24.90 6.24 3.25
N GLU A 122 23.69 6.52 2.78
CA GLU A 122 22.92 7.72 3.12
C GLU A 122 22.67 7.84 4.64
N PHE A 123 22.35 6.73 5.30
CA PHE A 123 22.24 6.70 6.76
C PHE A 123 23.56 7.09 7.44
N GLY A 124 24.70 6.62 6.92
CA GLY A 124 26.00 6.98 7.47
C GLY A 124 26.33 8.47 7.35
N LEU A 125 25.90 9.09 6.24
CA LEU A 125 26.05 10.52 6.00
C LEU A 125 25.11 11.36 6.86
N THR A 126 23.87 10.90 7.06
CA THR A 126 22.82 11.65 7.77
C THR A 126 22.95 11.50 9.29
N CYS A 127 23.39 10.32 9.76
CA CYS A 127 23.42 9.97 11.18
C CYS A 127 24.82 9.52 11.66
N PRO A 128 25.90 10.28 11.40
CA PRO A 128 27.27 9.84 11.74
C PRO A 128 27.47 9.64 13.24
N ALA A 129 26.76 10.41 14.08
CA ALA A 129 26.81 10.28 15.54
C ALA A 129 26.36 8.90 16.05
N LEU A 130 25.53 8.17 15.29
CA LEU A 130 25.10 6.81 15.64
C LEU A 130 26.13 5.74 15.26
N LEU A 131 27.12 6.07 14.44
CA LEU A 131 28.16 5.14 13.99
C LEU A 131 29.28 4.96 15.03
N THR A 132 29.49 5.93 15.92
CA THR A 132 30.57 5.91 16.91
C THR A 132 30.05 6.09 18.34
N GLY A 133 30.89 5.80 19.33
CA GLY A 133 30.58 6.04 20.75
C GLY A 133 29.37 5.25 21.28
N ARG A 134 28.75 5.81 22.33
CA ARG A 134 27.60 5.21 23.02
C ARG A 134 26.30 5.62 22.33
N LEU A 135 25.42 4.64 22.07
CA LEU A 135 24.08 4.92 21.56
C LEU A 135 23.26 5.74 22.56
N PRO A 136 22.37 6.64 22.08
CA PRO A 136 21.40 7.36 22.91
C PRO A 136 20.63 6.44 23.85
N LEU A 137 20.22 6.97 25.01
CA LEU A 137 19.59 6.19 26.08
C LEU A 137 18.36 5.43 25.59
N GLU A 138 17.46 6.11 24.87
CA GLU A 138 16.24 5.52 24.32
C GLU A 138 16.53 4.30 23.43
N LEU A 139 17.56 4.37 22.59
CA LEU A 139 17.94 3.26 21.72
C LEU A 139 18.53 2.10 22.51
N ARG A 140 19.29 2.39 23.56
CA ARG A 140 19.84 1.37 24.46
C ARG A 140 18.73 0.65 25.23
N GLU A 141 17.74 1.38 25.73
CA GLU A 141 16.60 0.82 26.46
C GLU A 141 15.77 -0.10 25.56
N ARG A 142 15.50 0.32 24.32
CA ARG A 142 14.81 -0.52 23.32
C ARG A 142 15.59 -1.79 22.99
N LEU A 143 16.91 -1.68 22.84
CA LEU A 143 17.77 -2.86 22.63
C LEU A 143 17.79 -3.79 23.85
N ALA A 144 17.77 -3.24 25.07
CA ALA A 144 17.69 -4.00 26.31
C ALA A 144 16.33 -4.71 26.48
N ALA A 145 15.25 -4.11 25.97
CA ALA A 145 13.93 -4.75 25.86
C ALA A 145 13.87 -5.82 24.76
N HIS A 146 14.97 -6.09 24.06
CA HIS A 146 15.08 -7.00 22.92
C HIS A 146 14.13 -6.68 21.76
N GLU A 147 13.72 -5.42 21.61
CA GLU A 147 12.91 -5.00 20.47
C GLU A 147 13.67 -5.22 19.15
N ASP A 148 12.93 -5.61 18.11
CA ASP A 148 13.43 -5.69 16.74
C ASP A 148 12.40 -5.09 15.78
N ARG A 149 12.72 -3.90 15.24
CA ARG A 149 11.86 -3.21 14.28
C ARG A 149 12.07 -3.68 12.85
N ARG A 150 13.07 -4.53 12.55
CA ARG A 150 13.35 -4.98 11.18
C ARG A 150 12.13 -5.64 10.52
N PRO A 151 11.39 -6.58 11.16
CA PRO A 151 10.20 -7.19 10.55
C PRO A 151 9.11 -6.16 10.25
N ARG A 152 8.78 -5.31 11.23
CA ARG A 152 7.76 -4.25 11.09
C ARG A 152 8.10 -3.26 9.98
N ASN A 153 9.35 -2.78 9.94
CA ASN A 153 9.80 -1.83 8.91
C ASN A 153 9.84 -2.47 7.52
N TRP A 154 10.25 -3.75 7.42
CA TRP A 154 10.19 -4.48 6.16
C TRP A 154 8.74 -4.66 5.67
N ARG A 155 7.79 -5.00 6.56
CA ARG A 155 6.36 -5.08 6.22
C ARG A 155 5.82 -3.73 5.77
N ALA A 156 6.15 -2.66 6.47
CA ALA A 156 5.75 -1.30 6.10
C ALA A 156 6.30 -0.88 4.73
N ARG A 157 7.58 -1.15 4.45
CA ARG A 157 8.17 -0.93 3.12
C ARG A 157 7.42 -1.74 2.07
N ARG A 158 7.24 -3.04 2.30
CA ARG A 158 6.53 -3.93 1.37
C ARG A 158 5.13 -3.43 1.07
N LEU A 159 4.37 -3.02 2.09
CA LEU A 159 3.04 -2.45 1.93
C LEU A 159 3.08 -1.18 1.09
N GLY A 160 4.01 -0.27 1.36
CA GLY A 160 4.19 0.95 0.56
C GLY A 160 4.48 0.67 -0.91
N LEU A 161 5.28 -0.36 -1.22
CA LEU A 161 5.55 -0.79 -2.60
C LEU A 161 4.29 -1.37 -3.26
N LEU A 162 3.51 -2.18 -2.54
CA LEU A 162 2.26 -2.75 -3.05
C LEU A 162 1.19 -1.68 -3.31
N LEU A 163 1.05 -0.73 -2.40
CA LEU A 163 0.07 0.37 -2.54
C LEU A 163 0.43 1.32 -3.68
N ARG A 164 1.72 1.50 -4.01
CA ARG A 164 2.14 2.26 -5.20
C ARG A 164 1.89 1.53 -6.51
N ALA A 165 1.92 0.19 -6.49
CA ALA A 165 1.71 -0.62 -7.69
C ALA A 165 0.22 -0.88 -7.99
N GLY A 166 -0.65 -0.80 -6.97
CA GLY A 166 -2.08 -1.09 -7.10
C GLY A 166 -2.92 0.17 -7.28
N GLU A 167 -3.43 0.37 -8.49
CA GLU A 167 -4.44 1.42 -8.76
C GLU A 167 -5.84 1.01 -8.28
N ASP A 168 -6.15 -0.30 -8.33
CA ASP A 168 -7.45 -0.84 -7.94
C ASP A 168 -7.66 -0.77 -6.40
N PRO A 169 -8.75 -0.15 -5.91
CA PRO A 169 -9.05 -0.06 -4.48
C PRO A 169 -9.18 -1.42 -3.79
N TRP A 170 -9.73 -2.43 -4.46
CA TRP A 170 -9.84 -3.77 -3.90
C TRP A 170 -8.47 -4.45 -3.78
N ALA A 171 -7.57 -4.27 -4.75
CA ALA A 171 -6.18 -4.68 -4.63
C ALA A 171 -5.43 -3.96 -3.48
N ARG A 172 -5.70 -2.66 -3.25
CA ARG A 172 -5.16 -1.93 -2.09
C ARG A 172 -5.65 -2.52 -0.76
N ALA A 173 -6.95 -2.78 -0.64
CA ALA A 173 -7.52 -3.45 0.54
C ALA A 173 -6.94 -4.85 0.74
N ALA A 174 -6.78 -5.64 -0.33
CA ALA A 174 -6.18 -6.97 -0.28
C ALA A 174 -4.69 -6.93 0.14
N ALA A 175 -3.94 -5.92 -0.28
CA ALA A 175 -2.56 -5.72 0.16
C ALA A 175 -2.47 -5.47 1.67
N ILE A 176 -3.36 -4.64 2.23
CA ILE A 176 -3.44 -4.39 3.68
C ILE A 176 -3.89 -5.65 4.42
N ALA A 177 -4.95 -6.32 3.96
CA ALA A 177 -5.46 -7.55 4.55
C ALA A 177 -4.40 -8.67 4.58
N SER A 178 -3.49 -8.70 3.62
CA SER A 178 -2.42 -9.71 3.56
C SER A 178 -1.44 -9.70 4.74
N LEU A 179 -1.37 -8.58 5.48
CA LEU A 179 -0.57 -8.41 6.68
C LEU A 179 -1.28 -8.85 7.95
N LEU A 180 -2.59 -9.10 7.90
CA LEU A 180 -3.38 -9.52 9.05
C LEU A 180 -3.53 -11.04 9.07
N ASP A 181 -3.70 -11.59 10.28
CA ASP A 181 -4.16 -12.96 10.44
C ASP A 181 -5.61 -13.10 9.89
N PRO A 182 -5.99 -14.22 9.25
CA PRO A 182 -7.35 -14.41 8.73
C PRO A 182 -8.46 -14.16 9.76
N VAL A 183 -8.20 -14.45 11.05
CA VAL A 183 -9.13 -14.14 12.15
C VAL A 183 -9.31 -12.63 12.29
N GLN A 184 -8.22 -11.86 12.24
CA GLN A 184 -8.28 -10.40 12.31
C GLN A 184 -8.97 -9.79 11.08
N VAL A 185 -8.80 -10.38 9.89
CA VAL A 185 -9.53 -9.96 8.68
C VAL A 185 -11.02 -10.22 8.85
N ALA A 186 -11.41 -11.39 9.35
CA ALA A 186 -12.82 -11.74 9.58
C ALA A 186 -13.51 -10.85 10.63
N GLU A 187 -12.77 -10.29 11.57
CA GLU A 187 -13.31 -9.31 12.53
C GLU A 187 -13.53 -7.91 11.91
N VAL A 188 -12.86 -7.59 10.81
CA VAL A 188 -13.03 -6.31 10.10
C VAL A 188 -14.02 -6.43 8.94
N VAL A 189 -14.03 -7.60 8.29
CA VAL A 189 -14.83 -7.89 7.08
C VAL A 189 -15.88 -8.96 7.41
N ASP A 190 -17.08 -8.50 7.77
CA ASP A 190 -18.19 -9.38 8.12
C ASP A 190 -18.62 -10.25 6.93
N ASP A 191 -18.65 -9.67 5.72
CA ASP A 191 -19.14 -10.32 4.51
C ASP A 191 -18.17 -11.43 4.02
N PRO A 192 -18.61 -12.70 3.92
CA PRO A 192 -17.79 -13.78 3.37
C PRO A 192 -17.40 -13.58 1.89
N TYR A 193 -18.19 -12.89 1.07
CA TYR A 193 -17.88 -12.68 -0.34
C TYR A 193 -16.78 -11.66 -0.54
N GLU A 194 -16.83 -10.55 0.20
CA GLU A 194 -15.71 -9.59 0.27
C GLU A 194 -14.43 -10.29 0.73
N ARG A 195 -14.50 -11.15 1.76
CA ARG A 195 -13.34 -11.93 2.22
C ARG A 195 -12.77 -12.84 1.13
N SER A 196 -13.62 -13.55 0.40
CA SER A 196 -13.19 -14.39 -0.72
C SER A 196 -12.62 -13.55 -1.87
N HIS A 197 -13.16 -12.36 -2.11
CA HIS A 197 -12.63 -11.45 -3.11
C HIS A 197 -11.24 -10.91 -2.73
N LEU A 198 -11.05 -10.49 -1.48
CA LEU A 198 -9.73 -10.08 -0.96
C LEU A 198 -8.69 -11.20 -1.05
N ASP A 199 -9.07 -12.45 -0.75
CA ASP A 199 -8.15 -13.59 -0.84
C ASP A 199 -7.72 -13.87 -2.28
N ARG A 200 -8.62 -13.72 -3.26
CA ARG A 200 -8.30 -13.82 -4.70
C ARG A 200 -7.35 -12.73 -5.18
N LEU A 201 -7.45 -11.53 -4.61
CA LEU A 201 -6.61 -10.37 -4.96
C LEU A 201 -5.34 -10.28 -4.11
N ARG A 202 -5.05 -11.31 -3.30
CA ARG A 202 -3.93 -11.27 -2.37
C ARG A 202 -2.61 -11.09 -3.13
N PRO A 203 -1.73 -10.16 -2.70
CA PRO A 203 -0.48 -9.91 -3.39
C PRO A 203 0.41 -11.16 -3.40
N PRO A 204 1.25 -11.32 -4.44
CA PRO A 204 2.14 -12.47 -4.54
C PRO A 204 3.11 -12.53 -3.36
N PRO A 205 3.54 -13.75 -2.96
CA PRO A 205 4.50 -13.92 -1.88
C PRO A 205 5.80 -13.16 -2.14
N PRO A 206 6.53 -12.73 -1.08
CA PRO A 206 7.82 -12.08 -1.27
C PRO A 206 8.79 -12.92 -2.10
N PRO A 207 9.64 -12.29 -2.93
CA PRO A 207 10.74 -12.99 -3.57
C PRO A 207 11.67 -13.57 -2.50
N GLY A 208 12.18 -14.77 -2.74
CA GLY A 208 13.04 -15.48 -1.77
C GLY A 208 12.26 -16.25 -0.69
N MET A 209 10.92 -16.35 -0.80
CA MET A 209 10.14 -17.25 0.04
C MET A 209 10.67 -18.69 -0.08
N PRO A 210 10.96 -19.34 1.05
CA PRO A 210 11.54 -20.68 1.04
C PRO A 210 10.51 -21.72 0.59
N VAL A 211 10.98 -22.71 -0.16
CA VAL A 211 10.16 -23.84 -0.66
C VAL A 211 9.80 -24.85 0.45
N PRO A 212 10.68 -25.19 1.43
CA PRO A 212 10.33 -26.15 2.49
C PRO A 212 9.23 -25.65 3.43
N ALA A 213 8.28 -26.53 3.80
CA ALA A 213 7.09 -26.20 4.60
C ALA A 213 7.38 -25.46 5.93
N VAL A 214 8.37 -25.91 6.70
CA VAL A 214 8.73 -25.26 7.99
C VAL A 214 9.32 -23.86 7.78
N ALA A 215 10.12 -23.70 6.72
CA ALA A 215 10.69 -22.41 6.36
C ALA A 215 9.59 -21.44 5.88
N ARG A 216 8.56 -21.99 5.21
CA ARG A 216 7.38 -21.24 4.78
C ARG A 216 6.58 -20.72 5.98
N GLU A 217 6.39 -21.49 7.04
CA GLU A 217 5.68 -21.02 8.25
C GLU A 217 6.39 -19.82 8.90
N ILE A 218 7.71 -19.87 9.04
CA ILE A 218 8.51 -18.75 9.57
C ILE A 218 8.33 -17.52 8.70
N ALA A 219 8.40 -17.69 7.38
CA ALA A 219 8.28 -16.58 6.46
C ALA A 219 6.85 -16.00 6.40
N GLU A 220 5.82 -16.85 6.50
CA GLU A 220 4.43 -16.41 6.65
C GLU A 220 4.24 -15.59 7.93
N ARG A 221 4.80 -16.03 9.05
CA ARG A 221 4.75 -15.28 10.31
C ARG A 221 5.47 -13.93 10.20
N LEU A 222 6.61 -13.87 9.51
CA LEU A 222 7.29 -12.59 9.24
C LEU A 222 6.46 -11.66 8.35
N THR A 223 5.65 -12.21 7.43
CA THR A 223 4.78 -11.41 6.55
C THR A 223 3.56 -10.83 7.24
N ARG A 224 3.12 -11.41 8.36
CA ARG A 224 1.98 -10.91 9.13
C ARG A 224 2.43 -9.98 10.27
N ALA A 225 1.60 -9.02 10.62
CA ALA A 225 1.78 -8.17 11.79
C ALA A 225 1.59 -9.00 13.07
N ASP A 226 2.50 -8.82 14.01
CA ASP A 226 2.54 -9.53 15.30
C ASP A 226 2.41 -8.59 16.50
N ASP A 227 2.77 -7.32 16.34
CA ASP A 227 2.66 -6.28 17.34
C ASP A 227 1.21 -5.74 17.43
N PRO A 228 0.62 -5.59 18.63
CA PRO A 228 -0.77 -5.17 18.78
C PRO A 228 -1.06 -3.79 18.17
N ASP A 229 -0.12 -2.85 18.26
CA ASP A 229 -0.29 -1.52 17.67
C ASP A 229 -0.22 -1.57 16.15
N GLU A 230 0.67 -2.40 15.59
CA GLU A 230 0.73 -2.67 14.15
C GLU A 230 -0.55 -3.34 13.62
N ILE A 231 -1.07 -4.34 14.34
CA ILE A 231 -2.34 -5.00 14.02
C ILE A 231 -3.49 -3.99 14.03
N LEU A 232 -3.60 -3.18 15.08
CA LEU A 232 -4.64 -2.16 15.20
C LEU A 232 -4.58 -1.15 14.04
N TRP A 233 -3.38 -0.68 13.70
CA TRP A 233 -3.16 0.23 12.58
C TRP A 233 -3.63 -0.36 11.25
N HIS A 234 -3.28 -1.62 10.97
CA HIS A 234 -3.70 -2.30 9.74
C HIS A 234 -5.19 -2.58 9.71
N ARG A 235 -5.83 -2.90 10.83
CA ARG A 235 -7.29 -3.07 10.90
C ARG A 235 -8.02 -1.77 10.57
N LEU A 236 -7.57 -0.65 11.12
CA LEU A 236 -8.14 0.66 10.81
C LEU A 236 -7.93 1.02 9.33
N SER A 237 -6.72 0.79 8.82
CA SER A 237 -6.37 1.04 7.42
C SER A 237 -7.20 0.17 6.46
N LEU A 238 -7.46 -1.08 6.82
CA LEU A 238 -8.30 -2.00 6.05
C LEU A 238 -9.75 -1.52 6.01
N ALA A 239 -10.31 -1.10 7.14
CA ALA A 239 -11.67 -0.57 7.18
C ALA A 239 -11.84 0.65 6.24
N LEU A 240 -10.88 1.58 6.28
CA LEU A 240 -10.89 2.75 5.39
C LEU A 240 -10.76 2.37 3.92
N ALA A 241 -9.85 1.45 3.59
CA ALA A 241 -9.66 0.98 2.22
C ALA A 241 -10.89 0.22 1.68
N LEU A 242 -11.62 -0.50 2.53
CA LEU A 242 -12.87 -1.15 2.16
C LEU A 242 -13.99 -0.16 1.90
N ASP A 243 -14.10 0.88 2.72
CA ASP A 243 -15.10 1.93 2.48
C ASP A 243 -14.86 2.64 1.15
N GLU A 244 -13.59 2.91 0.81
CA GLU A 244 -13.21 3.43 -0.51
C GLU A 244 -13.54 2.45 -1.63
N ALA A 245 -13.16 1.17 -1.48
CA ALA A 245 -13.42 0.15 -2.49
C ALA A 245 -14.91 -0.06 -2.76
N ARG A 246 -15.73 -0.12 -1.70
CA ARG A 246 -17.19 -0.26 -1.80
C ARG A 246 -17.85 0.96 -2.45
N ALA A 247 -17.31 2.16 -2.21
CA ALA A 247 -17.81 3.39 -2.83
C ALA A 247 -17.61 3.39 -4.35
N GLU A 248 -16.52 2.79 -4.84
CA GLU A 248 -16.28 2.64 -6.27
C GLU A 248 -16.99 1.43 -6.89
N ARG A 249 -16.94 0.28 -6.23
CA ARG A 249 -17.51 -0.98 -6.74
C ARG A 249 -17.75 -1.97 -5.61
N GLN A 250 -18.96 -2.54 -5.53
CA GLN A 250 -19.21 -3.65 -4.63
C GLN A 250 -18.41 -4.90 -5.02
N ALA A 251 -18.10 -5.76 -4.05
CA ALA A 251 -17.44 -7.02 -4.33
C ALA A 251 -18.33 -7.92 -5.20
N PRO A 252 -17.77 -8.78 -6.07
CA PRO A 252 -18.56 -9.67 -6.91
C PRO A 252 -19.32 -10.70 -6.07
N HIS A 253 -20.65 -10.72 -6.17
CA HIS A 253 -21.47 -11.73 -5.51
C HIS A 253 -21.76 -12.92 -6.44
N PRO A 254 -21.77 -14.16 -5.93
CA PRO A 254 -22.23 -15.30 -6.72
C PRO A 254 -23.70 -15.11 -7.12
N GLY A 255 -23.98 -15.09 -8.42
CA GLY A 255 -25.33 -14.87 -8.97
C GLY A 255 -25.51 -13.49 -9.61
N GLU A 256 -24.57 -12.56 -9.41
CA GLU A 256 -24.48 -11.36 -10.26
C GLU A 256 -23.85 -11.78 -11.59
N THR A 257 -24.68 -12.31 -12.48
CA THR A 257 -24.32 -12.48 -13.89
C THR A 257 -23.87 -11.11 -14.37
N ARG A 258 -22.59 -11.00 -14.72
CA ARG A 258 -22.03 -9.84 -15.39
C ARG A 258 -22.87 -9.59 -16.64
N ALA A 259 -23.84 -8.69 -16.54
CA ALA A 259 -24.66 -8.23 -17.67
C ALA A 259 -23.82 -7.32 -18.56
N THR A 260 -22.72 -7.86 -19.10
CA THR A 260 -21.99 -7.28 -20.21
C THR A 260 -22.19 -8.19 -21.40
N GLY A 261 -23.11 -7.79 -22.27
CA GLY A 261 -23.06 -8.09 -23.69
C GLY A 261 -23.33 -9.55 -24.09
N ILE A 262 -24.50 -10.09 -23.77
CA ILE A 262 -25.11 -11.02 -24.72
C ILE A 262 -25.83 -10.13 -25.73
N ALA A 263 -25.21 -10.00 -26.90
CA ALA A 263 -25.82 -9.42 -28.08
C ALA A 263 -27.23 -9.98 -28.23
N SER A 264 -28.16 -9.11 -28.58
CA SER A 264 -29.56 -9.41 -28.90
C SER A 264 -29.68 -10.70 -29.72
N HIS A 265 -29.99 -11.80 -29.05
CA HIS A 265 -30.53 -12.97 -29.72
C HIS A 265 -32.01 -12.71 -29.92
N THR A 266 -32.30 -11.93 -30.96
CA THR A 266 -33.62 -11.90 -31.58
C THR A 266 -33.94 -13.34 -31.99
N PRO A 267 -35.04 -13.96 -31.48
CA PRO A 267 -35.48 -15.25 -31.98
C PRO A 267 -35.85 -15.09 -33.46
N PRO A 268 -35.44 -15.99 -34.37
CA PRO A 268 -35.88 -15.93 -35.76
C PRO A 268 -37.39 -16.20 -35.83
N ALA A 269 -38.11 -15.25 -36.43
CA ALA A 269 -39.53 -15.39 -36.72
C ALA A 269 -39.78 -16.53 -37.74
N PRO A 270 -40.78 -17.40 -37.54
CA PRO A 270 -41.21 -18.35 -38.55
C PRO A 270 -42.03 -17.65 -39.66
N PRO A 271 -41.97 -18.14 -40.92
CA PRO A 271 -42.65 -17.51 -42.05
C PRO A 271 -44.16 -17.76 -42.08
N GLY A 272 -44.85 -16.83 -42.74
CA GLY A 272 -46.28 -16.59 -42.71
C GLY A 272 -47.22 -17.74 -43.08
N SER A 273 -48.45 -17.62 -42.57
CA SER A 273 -49.67 -18.03 -43.27
C SER A 273 -50.78 -17.01 -43.02
N SER A 274 -51.26 -16.41 -44.11
CA SER A 274 -52.48 -15.62 -44.24
C SER A 274 -53.69 -16.53 -43.93
N THR A 275 -54.79 -16.13 -43.28
CA THR A 275 -55.89 -15.26 -43.75
C THR A 275 -56.99 -15.24 -42.61
N PRO A 276 -58.19 -14.62 -42.74
CA PRO A 276 -58.59 -13.33 -42.17
C PRO A 276 -59.66 -13.36 -41.03
N ALA A 277 -59.83 -12.19 -40.36
CA ALA A 277 -61.04 -11.54 -39.77
C ALA A 277 -62.14 -12.38 -39.06
N ALA A 278 -62.79 -12.03 -37.94
CA ALA A 278 -62.85 -10.97 -36.91
C ALA A 278 -63.89 -11.50 -35.83
N PRO A 279 -64.47 -10.74 -34.86
CA PRO A 279 -64.06 -9.53 -34.14
C PRO A 279 -64.15 -9.64 -32.58
N ALA A 280 -63.59 -8.61 -31.93
CA ALA A 280 -64.00 -7.95 -30.66
C ALA A 280 -64.31 -8.77 -29.38
N ALA A 281 -63.44 -8.60 -28.37
CA ALA A 281 -63.88 -8.48 -26.98
C ALA A 281 -62.99 -7.49 -26.21
N THR A 282 -63.64 -6.45 -25.72
CA THR A 282 -63.14 -5.32 -24.94
C THR A 282 -62.71 -5.79 -23.55
N ALA A 283 -61.49 -5.46 -23.10
CA ALA A 283 -61.13 -5.53 -21.69
C ALA A 283 -60.16 -4.40 -21.33
N THR A 284 -60.72 -3.40 -20.67
CA THR A 284 -60.09 -2.25 -20.04
C THR A 284 -59.35 -2.64 -18.76
N VAL A 285 -58.05 -2.35 -18.65
CA VAL A 285 -57.33 -2.13 -17.38
C VAL A 285 -56.24 -1.09 -17.65
N ARG A 286 -56.54 0.20 -17.51
CA ARG A 286 -56.30 1.06 -16.34
C ARG A 286 -54.82 1.14 -15.94
N GLU A 287 -54.19 2.16 -16.50
CA GLU A 287 -52.88 2.71 -16.21
C GLU A 287 -52.76 3.14 -14.74
N ALA A 288 -51.84 2.51 -13.99
CA ALA A 288 -51.47 2.91 -12.63
C ALA A 288 -50.11 3.62 -12.66
N ARG A 289 -50.19 4.94 -12.62
CA ARG A 289 -49.09 5.90 -12.50
C ARG A 289 -48.50 5.84 -11.08
N ALA A 290 -47.23 5.46 -10.94
CA ALA A 290 -46.49 5.56 -9.68
C ALA A 290 -45.72 6.90 -9.61
N PRO A 291 -45.62 7.57 -8.44
CA PRO A 291 -45.04 8.91 -8.33
C PRO A 291 -43.50 8.86 -8.24
N ALA A 292 -42.86 9.80 -8.93
CA ALA A 292 -41.43 10.09 -8.80
C ALA A 292 -41.12 10.70 -7.43
N VAL A 293 -40.33 10.01 -6.60
CA VAL A 293 -39.75 10.57 -5.38
C VAL A 293 -38.47 11.33 -5.75
N ARG A 294 -38.49 12.65 -5.55
CA ARG A 294 -37.31 13.53 -5.62
C ARG A 294 -36.39 13.27 -4.43
N VAL A 295 -35.14 12.90 -4.69
CA VAL A 295 -34.07 12.86 -3.70
C VAL A 295 -33.34 14.21 -3.73
N PRO A 296 -33.11 14.89 -2.58
CA PRO A 296 -32.41 16.17 -2.57
C PRO A 296 -30.91 15.98 -2.82
N ALA A 297 -30.34 16.86 -3.65
CA ALA A 297 -28.91 16.92 -3.91
C ALA A 297 -28.15 17.40 -2.65
N VAL A 298 -27.33 16.53 -2.09
CA VAL A 298 -26.39 16.90 -1.02
C VAL A 298 -25.13 17.47 -1.66
N ARG A 299 -24.89 18.76 -1.45
CA ARG A 299 -23.62 19.41 -1.80
C ARG A 299 -22.53 18.89 -0.87
N VAL A 300 -21.53 18.21 -1.41
CA VAL A 300 -20.32 17.84 -0.69
C VAL A 300 -19.41 19.07 -0.64
N ALA A 301 -19.26 19.66 0.54
CA ALA A 301 -18.24 20.66 0.80
C ALA A 301 -16.86 19.98 0.77
N ALA A 302 -15.91 20.57 0.05
CA ALA A 302 -14.54 20.09 -0.02
C ALA A 302 -13.93 19.98 1.39
N VAL A 303 -13.61 18.75 1.82
CA VAL A 303 -12.87 18.50 3.05
C VAL A 303 -11.41 18.85 2.77
N ARG A 304 -10.95 19.94 3.39
CA ARG A 304 -9.54 20.34 3.40
C ARG A 304 -8.76 19.37 4.29
N ILE A 305 -7.93 18.53 3.67
CA ILE A 305 -7.00 17.64 4.37
C ILE A 305 -5.92 18.53 5.03
N PRO A 306 -5.71 18.48 6.35
CA PRO A 306 -4.58 19.18 6.97
C PRO A 306 -3.27 18.47 6.60
N PRO A 307 -2.19 19.21 6.28
CA PRO A 307 -0.89 18.59 6.02
C PRO A 307 -0.35 17.92 7.29
N VAL A 308 0.29 16.77 7.08
CA VAL A 308 1.01 16.00 8.10
C VAL A 308 2.12 16.88 8.71
N PRO A 309 2.27 16.95 10.04
CA PRO A 309 3.41 17.62 10.65
C PRO A 309 4.67 16.79 10.39
N VAL A 310 5.55 17.33 9.55
CA VAL A 310 6.97 16.99 9.54
C VAL A 310 7.54 17.43 10.90
N PRO A 311 8.33 16.62 11.61
CA PRO A 311 8.98 17.10 12.83
C PRO A 311 9.90 18.26 12.47
N ALA A 312 9.56 19.44 12.97
CA ALA A 312 10.41 20.61 12.93
C ALA A 312 11.67 20.32 13.75
N VAL A 313 12.82 20.34 13.09
CA VAL A 313 14.10 20.52 13.76
C VAL A 313 14.21 22.01 14.04
N GLU A 314 14.20 22.38 15.32
CA GLU A 314 14.48 23.74 15.75
C GLU A 314 15.92 24.13 15.40
N GLY A 315 16.05 25.22 14.63
CA GLY A 315 16.99 26.30 14.90
C GLY A 315 18.49 26.07 14.63
N VAL A 316 18.90 26.23 13.37
CA VAL A 316 20.18 26.92 13.08
C VAL A 316 19.92 27.93 11.97
N VAL A 317 20.05 29.21 12.33
CA VAL A 317 19.99 30.36 11.43
C VAL A 317 21.26 30.36 10.57
N VAL A 318 21.10 30.35 9.25
CA VAL A 318 22.20 30.63 8.31
C VAL A 318 21.71 31.71 7.33
N PRO A 319 22.43 32.83 7.16
CA PRO A 319 21.95 33.97 6.38
C PRO A 319 21.87 33.63 4.89
N VAL A 320 20.77 34.02 4.25
CA VAL A 320 20.59 33.92 2.79
C VAL A 320 21.48 34.97 2.13
N SER A 321 22.49 34.51 1.39
CA SER A 321 23.27 35.35 0.49
C SER A 321 22.44 35.67 -0.76
N THR A 322 22.19 36.96 -0.96
CA THR A 322 21.51 37.55 -2.11
C THR A 322 22.35 37.41 -3.38
N VAL A 323 21.75 36.89 -4.46
CA VAL A 323 22.26 37.03 -5.84
C VAL A 323 21.13 37.60 -6.70
N PRO A 324 21.37 38.69 -7.47
CA PRO A 324 20.31 39.43 -8.15
C PRO A 324 19.88 38.75 -9.47
N VAL A 325 18.60 38.84 -9.80
CA VAL A 325 18.05 38.47 -11.12
C VAL A 325 17.68 39.76 -11.86
N PRO A 326 18.03 39.91 -13.16
CA PRO A 326 17.85 41.17 -13.88
C PRO A 326 16.38 41.49 -14.17
N VAL A 327 16.10 42.79 -14.15
CA VAL A 327 14.85 43.47 -14.44
C VAL A 327 14.46 43.29 -15.92
N VAL A 328 13.22 42.89 -16.17
CA VAL A 328 12.52 43.15 -17.43
C VAL A 328 11.13 43.69 -17.08
N GLU A 329 10.91 44.96 -17.43
CA GLU A 329 9.64 45.68 -17.30
C GLU A 329 8.57 45.11 -18.24
N GLY A 330 7.30 45.08 -17.79
CA GLY A 330 6.19 44.84 -18.70
C GLY A 330 4.86 44.52 -18.05
N ALA A 331 4.09 45.58 -17.78
CA ALA A 331 2.61 45.66 -17.73
C ALA A 331 1.82 44.91 -16.64
N ALA A 332 1.13 45.74 -15.84
CA ALA A 332 0.25 45.42 -14.73
C ALA A 332 -1.20 45.10 -15.14
N VAL A 333 -1.85 44.19 -14.41
CA VAL A 333 -3.32 44.16 -14.20
C VAL A 333 -3.60 43.58 -12.78
N PRO A 334 -4.49 44.17 -11.95
CA PRO A 334 -4.53 43.94 -10.51
C PRO A 334 -5.45 42.78 -10.05
N VAL A 335 -5.09 42.17 -8.92
CA VAL A 335 -5.87 41.18 -8.16
C VAL A 335 -6.53 41.88 -6.96
N PRO A 336 -7.84 41.68 -6.67
CA PRO A 336 -8.49 42.34 -5.54
C PRO A 336 -8.20 41.64 -4.21
N ALA A 337 -7.87 42.45 -3.20
CA ALA A 337 -7.74 42.07 -1.79
C ALA A 337 -9.13 41.85 -1.17
N VAL A 338 -9.30 40.78 -0.38
CA VAL A 338 -10.46 40.62 0.51
C VAL A 338 -9.99 40.42 1.95
N LEU A 339 -10.61 41.23 2.80
CA LEU A 339 -10.36 41.52 4.20
C LEU A 339 -10.55 40.30 5.12
N VAL A 340 -9.66 40.23 6.13
CA VAL A 340 -9.78 39.36 7.31
C VAL A 340 -10.64 40.06 8.36
N PRO A 341 -11.67 39.43 8.94
CA PRO A 341 -12.24 39.88 10.20
C PRO A 341 -11.70 39.04 11.36
N THR A 342 -11.07 39.72 12.30
CA THR A 342 -10.82 39.28 13.68
C THR A 342 -12.11 39.39 14.49
N LEU A 343 -12.48 38.36 15.26
CA LEU A 343 -13.40 38.52 16.38
C LEU A 343 -13.12 37.53 17.52
N ARG A 344 -13.31 38.07 18.72
CA ARG A 344 -12.91 37.61 20.06
C ARG A 344 -13.58 36.33 20.55
N SER A 345 -12.88 35.71 21.50
CA SER A 345 -13.30 34.63 22.39
C SER A 345 -14.39 35.06 23.39
N ALA A 346 -15.36 34.18 23.65
CA ALA A 346 -16.17 34.15 24.87
C ALA A 346 -16.57 32.69 25.18
N ALA A 347 -16.34 32.28 26.43
CA ALA A 347 -16.67 30.98 26.99
C ALA A 347 -17.97 31.06 27.83
N ALA A 348 -18.81 30.02 27.79
CA ALA A 348 -19.60 29.51 28.93
C ALA A 348 -20.50 28.30 28.57
N ASP A 349 -20.26 27.19 29.28
CA ASP A 349 -21.11 26.09 29.77
C ASP A 349 -22.47 25.65 29.15
N ARG A 350 -22.48 24.34 28.77
CA ARG A 350 -23.32 23.20 29.25
C ARG A 350 -23.97 22.31 28.14
N PRO A 351 -23.99 20.97 28.27
CA PRO A 351 -24.46 19.99 27.27
C PRO A 351 -25.81 19.32 27.70
N PRO A 352 -26.33 18.20 27.10
CA PRO A 352 -25.90 17.45 25.91
C PRO A 352 -27.02 17.15 24.89
N GLY A 353 -26.66 17.08 23.60
CA GLY A 353 -27.44 16.40 22.55
C GLY A 353 -26.55 15.39 21.85
N ARG A 354 -26.88 14.10 21.96
CA ARG A 354 -26.08 12.95 21.51
C ARG A 354 -26.26 12.71 20.00
N PRO A 355 -25.21 12.71 19.15
CA PRO A 355 -25.35 12.26 17.77
C PRO A 355 -24.55 10.98 17.48
N VAL A 356 -25.27 9.93 17.06
CA VAL A 356 -25.04 8.80 16.11
C VAL A 356 -23.62 8.26 15.77
N ARG A 357 -22.50 8.90 16.14
CA ARG A 357 -21.12 8.45 15.83
C ARG A 357 -20.61 7.28 16.68
N THR A 358 -21.41 6.77 17.62
CA THR A 358 -20.98 5.71 18.55
C THR A 358 -20.98 4.29 17.97
N ARG A 359 -21.56 4.04 16.78
CA ARG A 359 -21.68 2.66 16.25
C ARG A 359 -20.36 2.05 15.76
N LEU A 360 -19.42 2.85 15.25
CA LEU A 360 -18.10 2.37 14.79
C LEU A 360 -17.19 2.00 15.97
N LEU A 361 -17.18 2.85 17.01
CA LEU A 361 -16.39 2.62 18.22
C LEU A 361 -16.99 1.54 19.13
N GLU A 362 -18.32 1.36 19.14
CA GLU A 362 -18.95 0.23 19.86
C GLU A 362 -18.67 -1.12 19.22
N ARG A 363 -18.64 -1.22 17.88
CA ARG A 363 -18.27 -2.46 17.17
C ARG A 363 -16.84 -2.90 17.52
N LEU A 364 -15.93 -1.95 17.68
CA LEU A 364 -14.53 -2.22 18.06
C LEU A 364 -14.36 -2.62 19.54
N ARG A 365 -15.34 -2.37 20.42
CA ARG A 365 -15.24 -2.67 21.86
C ARG A 365 -15.96 -3.96 22.30
N ARG A 366 -16.89 -4.52 21.50
CA ARG A 366 -17.70 -5.69 21.91
C ARG A 366 -17.00 -7.06 21.88
N GLY A 367 -15.73 -7.15 21.49
CA GLY A 367 -14.95 -8.39 21.56
C GLY A 367 -14.40 -8.76 22.95
N ARG A 368 -14.68 -7.98 23.99
CA ARG A 368 -13.99 -8.08 25.29
C ARG A 368 -14.92 -8.21 26.51
N ALA A 369 -15.97 -9.02 26.42
CA ALA A 369 -16.69 -9.46 27.63
C ALA A 369 -17.56 -10.69 27.35
N THR A 370 -17.01 -11.89 27.57
CA THR A 370 -17.65 -13.08 28.18
C THR A 370 -16.74 -14.28 27.96
N GLY A 371 -16.18 -14.86 29.03
CA GLY A 371 -15.43 -16.11 28.96
C GLY A 371 -14.38 -16.30 30.05
N ALA A 372 -14.81 -16.94 31.13
CA ALA A 372 -14.09 -17.40 32.32
C ALA A 372 -12.54 -17.58 32.26
N ARG A 373 -11.93 -17.16 33.38
CA ARG A 373 -10.55 -17.41 33.82
C ARG A 373 -10.15 -18.90 33.67
N ARG A 374 -9.08 -19.17 32.93
CA ARG A 374 -8.13 -20.28 33.15
C ARG A 374 -6.69 -19.77 32.97
N PRO A 375 -5.71 -20.21 33.76
CA PRO A 375 -4.39 -19.58 33.79
C PRO A 375 -3.59 -20.02 32.55
N ARG A 376 -3.45 -19.13 31.57
CA ARG A 376 -2.52 -19.34 30.46
C ARG A 376 -1.10 -18.95 30.90
N ARG A 377 -0.22 -19.95 30.93
CA ARG A 377 1.23 -19.83 31.07
C ARG A 377 1.76 -18.61 30.30
N ARG A 378 2.51 -17.76 31.00
CA ARG A 378 3.33 -16.70 30.39
C ARG A 378 4.20 -17.31 29.30
N ARG A 379 3.87 -17.05 28.03
CA ARG A 379 4.83 -17.23 26.93
C ARG A 379 5.81 -16.07 27.00
N ARG A 380 7.08 -16.39 27.24
CA ARG A 380 8.19 -15.45 27.20
C ARG A 380 8.26 -14.77 25.82
N PRO A 381 8.55 -13.48 25.73
CA PRO A 381 9.01 -12.89 24.47
C PRO A 381 10.31 -13.61 24.07
N VAL A 382 10.32 -14.18 22.87
CA VAL A 382 11.51 -14.84 22.32
C VAL A 382 12.44 -13.72 21.86
N ALA A 383 13.44 -13.42 22.67
CA ALA A 383 14.59 -12.64 22.24
C ALA A 383 15.24 -13.38 21.06
N TRP A 384 15.28 -12.70 19.91
CA TRP A 384 15.97 -13.20 18.73
C TRP A 384 17.49 -13.02 18.91
N PRO A 385 18.30 -14.06 18.66
CA PRO A 385 19.76 -13.94 18.64
C PRO A 385 20.26 -12.98 17.56
#